data_AF-A0A7S3CLP1-F1
#
_entry.id   AF-A0A7S3CLP1-F1
#
_cell.length_a   1.000
_cell.length_b   1.000
_cell.length_c   1.000
_cell.angle_alpha   90.00
_cell.angle_beta   90.00
_cell.angle_gamma   90.00
#
_symmetry.space_group_name_H-M   'P 1'
#
loop_
_entity.id
_entity.type
_entity.pdbx_description
1 polymer ?
#
loop_
_entity_poly.entity_id
_entity_poly.type
_entity_poly.pdbx_seq_one_letter_code
_entity_poly.pdbx_strand_id
1 'polypeptide(L)'
;STDTVAVLTLITPDKFRVLNAVLFGEGVVNDAVTILLYQAVNKQIQESEVEQINDAKSHGEKVPQEVSIGPREVGLMFAEFFQLSSCSILLGALLGLLCSYMLKVFNLNYDPIKECIVVLMFAYLSYLAAEQVSLSGIISMFSCGLFLAHYAYWNMSRKSRLGTTLAVESISGISQSFLYIYMGLS
;
A
#
# COMPACT_ATOMS: atom_id res chain seq x y z
N SER A 1 -2.81 7.91 12.82
CA SER A 1 -2.86 8.56 11.52
C SER A 1 -3.31 10.01 11.69
N THR A 2 -2.61 10.95 11.05
CA THR A 2 -2.88 12.40 11.06
C THR A 2 -3.70 12.75 9.82
N ASP A 3 -4.88 13.37 9.99
CA ASP A 3 -5.73 13.80 8.86
C ASP A 3 -5.21 15.11 8.25
N THR A 4 -4.31 14.98 7.29
CA THR A 4 -3.74 16.10 6.53
C THR A 4 -4.69 16.66 5.46
N VAL A 5 -5.80 15.96 5.15
CA VAL A 5 -6.72 16.31 4.06
C VAL A 5 -7.49 17.60 4.36
N ALA A 6 -7.90 17.80 5.61
CA ALA A 6 -8.56 19.04 6.06
C ALA A 6 -7.64 20.26 5.99
N VAL A 7 -6.32 20.07 6.16
CA VAL A 7 -5.32 21.15 6.06
C VAL A 7 -4.96 21.42 4.59
N LEU A 8 -4.90 20.39 3.75
CA LEU A 8 -4.62 20.51 2.31
C LEU A 8 -5.69 21.30 1.57
N THR A 9 -6.95 21.21 1.99
CA THR A 9 -8.06 21.97 1.38
C THR A 9 -8.05 23.45 1.75
N LEU A 10 -7.35 23.84 2.83
CA LEU A 10 -7.29 25.21 3.34
C LEU A 10 -6.07 25.99 2.79
N ILE A 11 -5.04 25.28 2.33
CA ILE A 11 -3.82 25.86 1.76
C ILE A 11 -3.96 25.97 0.24
N THR A 12 -3.82 27.19 -0.30
CA THR A 12 -3.84 27.39 -1.76
C THR A 12 -2.56 26.82 -2.39
N PRO A 13 -2.66 25.84 -3.31
CA PRO A 13 -1.48 25.19 -3.91
C PRO A 13 -0.53 26.16 -4.61
N ASP A 14 -1.08 27.24 -5.16
CA ASP A 14 -0.35 28.24 -5.95
C ASP A 14 0.57 29.14 -5.11
N LYS A 15 0.28 29.30 -3.82
CA LYS A 15 1.08 30.15 -2.92
C LYS A 15 2.17 29.38 -2.17
N PHE A 16 1.92 28.13 -1.80
CA PHE A 16 2.81 27.34 -0.95
C PHE A 16 3.04 25.92 -1.48
N ARG A 17 3.63 25.81 -2.68
CA ARG A 17 3.86 24.54 -3.37
C ARG A 17 4.71 23.53 -2.57
N VAL A 18 5.76 24.00 -1.89
CA VAL A 18 6.63 23.13 -1.07
C VAL A 18 5.89 22.59 0.16
N LEU A 19 5.12 23.45 0.84
CA LEU A 19 4.35 23.06 2.02
C LEU A 19 3.26 22.04 1.65
N ASN A 20 2.56 22.26 0.54
CA ASN A 20 1.54 21.33 0.04
C ASN A 20 2.14 19.95 -0.29
N ALA A 21 3.31 19.91 -0.94
CA ALA A 21 3.98 18.65 -1.25
C ALA A 21 4.48 17.90 0.01
N VAL A 22 5.01 18.62 1.00
CA VAL A 22 5.47 18.03 2.27
C VAL A 22 4.30 17.46 3.05
N LEU A 23 3.22 18.23 3.22
CA LEU A 23 2.02 17.81 3.95
C LEU A 23 1.35 16.60 3.30
N PHE A 24 1.26 16.59 1.97
CA PHE A 24 0.74 15.45 1.21
C PHE A 24 1.63 14.21 1.42
N GLY A 25 2.95 14.37 1.31
CA GLY A 25 3.90 13.28 1.54
C GLY A 25 3.82 12.73 2.97
N GLU A 26 3.74 13.60 3.97
CA GLU A 26 3.57 13.22 5.38
C GLU A 26 2.32 12.37 5.58
N GLY A 27 1.16 12.83 5.09
CA GLY A 27 -0.11 12.11 5.24
C GLY A 27 -0.05 10.71 4.64
N VAL A 28 0.44 10.60 3.39
CA VAL A 28 0.58 9.32 2.69
C VAL A 28 1.56 8.38 3.41
N VAL A 29 2.71 8.90 3.87
CA VAL A 29 3.71 8.09 4.58
C VAL A 29 3.15 7.62 5.93
N ASN A 30 2.46 8.48 6.66
CA ASN A 30 1.84 8.13 7.93
C ASN A 30 0.77 7.04 7.78
N ASP A 31 -0.04 7.08 6.73
CA ASP A 31 -1.02 6.03 6.45
C ASP A 31 -0.33 4.69 6.13
N ALA A 32 0.71 4.71 5.30
CA ALA A 32 1.48 3.52 4.97
C ALA A 32 2.16 2.91 6.21
N VAL A 33 2.77 3.74 7.07
CA VAL A 33 3.42 3.28 8.32
C VAL A 33 2.40 2.71 9.29
N THR A 34 1.22 3.35 9.43
CA THR A 34 0.16 2.86 10.32
C THR A 34 -0.32 1.46 9.88
N ILE A 35 -0.54 1.25 8.57
CA ILE A 35 -0.96 -0.05 8.03
C ILE A 35 0.12 -1.12 8.23
N LEU A 36 1.38 -0.80 7.94
CA LEU A 36 2.50 -1.74 8.13
C LEU A 36 2.68 -2.13 9.61
N LEU A 37 2.56 -1.17 10.53
CA LEU A 37 2.69 -1.44 11.95
C LEU A 37 1.55 -2.34 12.43
N TYR A 38 0.31 -2.06 11.99
CA TYR A 38 -0.84 -2.91 12.28
C TYR A 38 -0.63 -4.34 11.78
N GLN A 39 -0.14 -4.50 10.55
CA GLN A 39 0.13 -5.83 9.99
C GLN A 39 1.25 -6.56 10.73
N ALA A 40 2.33 -5.87 11.13
CA ALA A 40 3.42 -6.46 11.91
C ALA A 40 2.93 -6.96 13.28
N VAL A 41 2.13 -6.14 13.98
CA VAL A 41 1.52 -6.52 15.26
C VAL A 41 0.56 -7.70 15.08
N ASN A 42 -0.33 -7.65 14.09
CA ASN A 42 -1.30 -8.71 13.86
C ASN A 42 -0.63 -10.04 13.49
N LYS A 43 0.47 -9.99 12.72
CA LYS A 43 1.26 -11.16 12.37
C LYS A 43 1.84 -11.84 13.63
N GLN A 44 2.39 -11.07 14.56
CA GLN A 44 2.95 -11.64 15.80
C GLN A 44 1.87 -12.18 16.75
N ILE A 45 0.72 -11.51 16.86
CA ILE A 45 -0.42 -12.03 17.62
C ILE A 45 -0.84 -13.39 17.04
N GLN A 46 -0.91 -13.49 15.70
CA GLN A 46 -1.31 -14.71 15.02
C GLN A 46 -0.26 -15.83 15.13
N GLU A 47 1.03 -15.51 15.06
CA GLU A 47 2.13 -16.46 15.29
C GLU A 47 2.11 -16.99 16.74
N SER A 48 1.78 -16.13 17.71
CA SER A 48 1.62 -16.52 19.12
C SER A 48 0.44 -17.46 19.36
N GLU A 49 -0.66 -17.34 18.59
CA GLU A 49 -1.79 -18.26 18.67
C GLU A 49 -1.50 -19.62 18.00
N VAL A 50 -0.69 -19.65 16.93
CA VAL A 50 -0.34 -20.88 16.21
C VAL A 50 0.63 -21.76 17.00
N GLU A 51 1.55 -21.18 17.77
CA GLU A 51 2.43 -21.92 18.68
C GLU A 51 1.63 -22.65 19.76
N GLN A 52 0.60 -22.03 20.34
CA GLN A 52 -0.28 -22.66 21.34
C GLN A 52 -1.06 -23.88 20.81
N ILE A 53 -1.40 -23.91 19.51
CA ILE A 53 -2.13 -25.02 18.88
C ILE A 53 -1.19 -26.20 18.57
N ASN A 54 0.06 -25.92 18.19
CA ASN A 54 1.05 -26.95 17.88
C ASN A 54 1.63 -27.60 19.15
N ASP A 55 1.84 -26.82 20.22
CA ASP A 55 2.31 -27.34 21.51
C ASP A 55 1.24 -28.23 22.20
N ALA A 56 -0.05 -28.00 21.93
CA ALA A 56 -1.11 -28.88 22.45
C ALA A 56 -1.09 -30.31 21.87
N LYS A 57 -0.36 -30.56 20.77
CA LYS A 57 -0.24 -31.91 20.16
C LYS A 57 1.03 -32.66 20.54
N SER A 58 2.02 -32.02 21.16
CA SER A 58 3.29 -32.65 21.51
C SER A 58 3.76 -32.16 22.88
N HIS A 59 3.54 -32.98 23.90
CA HIS A 59 3.94 -32.77 25.30
C HIS A 59 3.15 -31.73 26.09
N GLY A 60 2.41 -32.23 27.09
CA GLY A 60 1.82 -31.39 28.11
C GLY A 60 2.89 -30.83 29.03
N GLU A 61 3.18 -29.54 28.87
CA GLU A 61 3.53 -28.66 29.98
C GLU A 61 3.15 -27.24 29.60
N LYS A 62 2.09 -26.73 30.24
CA LYS A 62 1.65 -25.34 30.09
C LYS A 62 2.69 -24.44 30.73
N VAL A 63 3.57 -23.86 29.92
CA VAL A 63 4.25 -22.62 30.30
C VAL A 63 3.49 -21.50 29.59
N PRO A 64 2.72 -20.67 30.31
CA PRO A 64 2.22 -19.44 29.73
C PRO A 64 3.47 -18.60 29.45
N GLN A 65 3.85 -18.49 28.17
CA GLN A 65 4.81 -17.49 27.77
C GLN A 65 4.09 -16.16 27.95
N GLU A 66 4.29 -15.56 29.13
CA GLU A 66 3.92 -14.17 29.36
C GLU A 66 4.53 -13.39 28.20
N VAL A 67 3.70 -12.72 27.42
CA VAL A 67 4.12 -11.68 26.46
C VAL A 67 4.66 -10.54 27.31
N SER A 68 5.84 -10.74 27.88
CA SER A 68 6.62 -9.69 28.48
C SER A 68 7.26 -9.00 27.30
N ILE A 69 6.61 -7.92 26.83
CA ILE A 69 7.10 -7.03 25.78
C ILE A 69 8.45 -6.48 26.22
N GLY A 70 9.48 -7.30 26.06
CA GLY A 70 10.84 -6.98 26.40
C GLY A 70 11.42 -6.12 25.29
N PRO A 71 12.47 -5.33 25.56
CA PRO A 71 13.15 -4.56 24.53
C PRO A 71 13.66 -5.43 23.36
N ARG A 72 13.86 -6.73 23.59
CA ARG A 72 14.27 -7.71 22.57
C ARG A 72 13.15 -8.08 21.59
N GLU A 73 11.91 -8.23 22.07
CA GLU A 73 10.76 -8.58 21.23
C GLU A 73 10.32 -7.38 20.38
N VAL A 74 10.32 -6.19 20.97
CA VAL A 74 10.13 -4.93 20.23
C VAL A 74 11.17 -4.79 19.13
N GLY A 75 12.43 -5.13 19.40
CA GLY A 75 13.49 -5.15 18.38
C GLY A 75 13.21 -6.11 17.22
N LEU A 76 12.64 -7.29 17.51
CA LEU A 76 12.24 -8.25 16.49
C LEU A 76 11.06 -7.75 15.65
N MET A 77 10.05 -7.12 16.26
CA MET A 77 8.92 -6.49 15.56
C MET A 77 9.40 -5.47 14.53
N PHE A 78 10.35 -4.61 14.91
CA PHE A 78 10.92 -3.63 14.00
C PHE A 78 11.67 -4.31 12.85
N ALA A 79 12.46 -5.36 13.12
CA ALA A 79 13.19 -6.08 12.08
C ALA A 79 12.22 -6.73 11.07
N GLU A 80 11.17 -7.39 11.54
CA GLU A 80 10.15 -8.00 10.70
C GLU A 80 9.37 -6.97 9.89
N PHE A 81 9.02 -5.84 10.50
CA PHE A 81 8.41 -4.71 9.81
C PHE A 81 9.27 -4.23 8.64
N PHE A 82 10.58 -4.02 8.86
CA PHE A 82 11.49 -3.56 7.81
C PHE A 82 11.66 -4.61 6.71
N GLN A 83 11.75 -5.89 7.06
CA GLN A 83 11.86 -6.97 6.09
C GLN A 83 10.59 -7.09 5.24
N LEU A 84 9.41 -7.13 5.87
CA LEU A 84 8.12 -7.23 5.19
C LEU A 84 7.88 -6.02 4.28
N SER A 85 8.15 -4.82 4.80
CA SER A 85 8.02 -3.56 4.03
C SER A 85 8.96 -3.54 2.84
N SER A 86 10.25 -3.87 3.03
CA SER A 86 11.23 -3.88 1.95
C SER A 86 10.87 -4.88 0.85
N CYS A 87 10.47 -6.11 1.20
CA CYS A 87 10.05 -7.12 0.24
C CYS A 87 8.78 -6.69 -0.52
N SER A 88 7.77 -6.15 0.17
CA SER A 88 6.55 -5.62 -0.47
C SER A 88 6.85 -4.48 -1.43
N ILE A 89 7.72 -3.54 -1.04
CA ILE A 89 8.11 -2.41 -1.89
C ILE A 89 8.85 -2.90 -3.13
N LEU A 90 9.79 -3.83 -2.98
CA LEU A 90 10.56 -4.41 -4.09
C LEU A 90 9.63 -5.13 -5.08
N LEU A 91 8.69 -5.94 -4.60
CA LEU A 91 7.73 -6.63 -5.46
C LEU A 91 6.86 -5.64 -6.25
N GLY A 92 6.33 -4.62 -5.57
CA GLY A 92 5.55 -3.56 -6.23
C GLY A 92 6.38 -2.77 -7.25
N ALA A 93 7.64 -2.48 -6.93
CA ALA A 93 8.56 -1.80 -7.84
C ALA A 93 8.81 -2.62 -9.10
N LEU A 94 9.08 -3.92 -8.96
CA LEU A 94 9.31 -4.83 -10.08
C LEU A 94 8.08 -4.91 -10.99
N LEU A 95 6.88 -5.06 -10.43
CA LEU A 95 5.64 -5.13 -11.21
C LEU A 95 5.26 -3.79 -11.87
N GLY A 96 5.49 -2.67 -11.19
CA GLY A 96 5.29 -1.33 -11.76
C GLY A 96 6.26 -1.03 -12.91
N LEU A 97 7.54 -1.38 -12.75
CA LEU A 97 8.54 -1.27 -13.81
C LEU A 97 8.23 -2.22 -14.98
N LEU A 98 7.81 -3.45 -14.69
CA LEU A 98 7.37 -4.41 -15.70
C LEU A 98 6.18 -3.85 -16.50
N CYS A 99 5.19 -3.28 -15.83
CA CYS A 99 4.05 -2.64 -16.49
C CYS A 99 4.51 -1.48 -17.38
N SER A 100 5.37 -0.59 -16.88
CA SER A 100 5.91 0.52 -17.68
C SER A 100 6.72 0.03 -18.88
N TYR A 101 7.47 -1.07 -18.73
CA TYR A 101 8.19 -1.70 -19.83
C TYR A 101 7.23 -2.31 -20.86
N MET A 102 6.18 -3.00 -20.41
CA MET A 102 5.16 -3.58 -21.29
C MET A 102 4.45 -2.50 -22.09
N LEU A 103 4.01 -1.41 -21.45
CA LEU A 103 3.41 -0.27 -22.15
C LEU A 103 4.35 0.28 -23.23
N LYS A 104 5.67 0.27 -22.99
CA LYS A 104 6.67 0.78 -23.94
C LYS A 104 6.83 -0.13 -25.15
N VAL A 105 6.91 -1.44 -24.91
CA VAL A 105 7.12 -2.44 -25.97
C VAL A 105 5.88 -2.59 -26.85
N PHE A 106 4.69 -2.65 -26.25
CA PHE A 106 3.45 -2.86 -27.02
C PHE A 106 2.99 -1.63 -27.80
N ASN A 107 3.61 -0.46 -27.58
CA ASN A 107 3.30 0.81 -28.25
C ASN A 107 1.79 1.04 -28.41
N LEU A 108 1.08 1.01 -27.28
CA LEU A 108 -0.38 1.02 -27.21
C LEU A 108 -1.03 2.39 -27.55
N ASN A 109 -0.26 3.31 -28.14
CA ASN A 109 -0.59 4.71 -28.40
C ASN A 109 -1.88 4.94 -29.21
N TYR A 110 -2.42 3.90 -29.86
CA TYR A 110 -3.65 3.99 -30.64
C TYR A 110 -4.93 3.97 -29.78
N ASP A 111 -4.91 3.27 -28.62
CA ASP A 111 -6.10 3.03 -27.80
C ASP A 111 -5.90 3.48 -26.34
N PRO A 112 -6.27 4.72 -25.98
CA PRO A 112 -6.03 5.27 -24.64
C PRO A 112 -6.78 4.53 -23.53
N ILE A 113 -7.91 3.89 -23.87
CA ILE A 113 -8.71 3.09 -22.93
C ILE A 113 -7.93 1.83 -22.52
N LYS A 114 -7.24 1.17 -23.46
CA LYS A 114 -6.46 -0.04 -23.17
C LYS A 114 -5.25 0.28 -22.29
N GLU A 115 -4.56 1.40 -22.56
CA GLU A 115 -3.46 1.88 -21.70
C GLU A 115 -3.93 2.06 -20.25
N CYS A 116 -5.10 2.69 -20.06
CA CYS A 116 -5.66 2.93 -18.73
C CYS A 116 -6.01 1.61 -18.01
N ILE A 117 -6.70 0.69 -18.71
CA ILE A 117 -7.07 -0.61 -18.14
C ILE A 117 -5.83 -1.41 -17.76
N VAL A 118 -4.78 -1.43 -18.59
CA VAL A 118 -3.53 -2.14 -18.29
C VAL A 118 -2.88 -1.61 -17.02
N VAL A 119 -2.81 -0.29 -16.85
CA VAL A 119 -2.25 0.32 -15.63
C VAL A 119 -3.04 -0.08 -14.38
N LEU A 120 -4.37 0.00 -14.42
CA LEU A 120 -5.22 -0.39 -13.30
C LEU A 120 -5.15 -1.90 -13.00
N MET A 121 -5.11 -2.74 -14.03
CA MET A 121 -4.97 -4.19 -13.89
C MET A 121 -3.64 -4.58 -13.28
N PHE A 122 -2.52 -3.92 -13.66
CA PHE A 122 -1.22 -4.19 -13.06
C PHE A 122 -1.12 -3.70 -11.61
N ALA A 123 -1.76 -2.57 -11.27
CA ALA A 123 -1.86 -2.13 -9.88
C ALA A 123 -2.59 -3.19 -9.02
N TYR A 124 -3.72 -3.73 -9.51
CA TYR A 124 -4.44 -4.80 -8.83
C TYR A 124 -3.69 -6.13 -8.82
N LEU A 125 -2.99 -6.48 -9.90
CA LEU A 125 -2.14 -7.67 -9.97
C LEU A 125 -1.03 -7.63 -8.91
N SER A 126 -0.45 -6.44 -8.66
CA SER A 126 0.57 -6.24 -7.62
C SER A 126 0.07 -6.59 -6.22
N TYR A 127 -1.21 -6.28 -5.94
CA TYR A 127 -1.86 -6.67 -4.70
C TYR A 127 -1.99 -8.18 -4.60
N LEU A 128 -2.57 -8.82 -5.63
CA LEU A 128 -2.79 -10.27 -5.63
C LEU A 128 -1.46 -11.04 -5.53
N ALA A 129 -0.43 -10.62 -6.28
CA ALA A 129 0.88 -11.26 -6.25
C ALA A 129 1.54 -11.19 -4.87
N ALA A 130 1.38 -10.08 -4.15
CA ALA A 130 1.90 -9.94 -2.79
C ALA A 130 1.16 -10.85 -1.79
N GLU A 131 -0.17 -10.95 -1.88
CA GLU A 131 -0.96 -11.85 -1.04
C GLU A 131 -0.57 -13.33 -1.25
N GLN A 132 -0.25 -13.74 -2.48
CA GLN A 132 0.20 -15.12 -2.75
C GLN A 132 1.54 -15.46 -2.10
N VAL A 133 2.38 -14.46 -1.81
CA VAL A 133 3.69 -14.63 -1.16
C VAL A 133 3.62 -14.26 0.33
N SER A 134 2.40 -14.07 0.88
CA SER A 134 2.18 -13.65 2.27
C SER A 134 2.89 -12.33 2.64
N LEU A 135 2.99 -11.43 1.65
CA LEU A 135 3.49 -10.06 1.83
C LEU A 135 2.31 -9.09 1.95
N SER A 136 2.58 -7.84 2.34
CA SER A 136 1.54 -6.81 2.38
C SER A 136 1.08 -6.42 0.97
N GLY A 137 -0.13 -6.85 0.59
CA GLY A 137 -0.77 -6.51 -0.69
C GLY A 137 -0.95 -5.01 -0.91
N ILE A 138 -1.38 -4.32 0.14
CA ILE A 138 -1.64 -2.87 0.12
C ILE A 138 -0.35 -2.09 -0.19
N ILE A 139 0.75 -2.46 0.45
CA ILE A 139 2.05 -1.77 0.29
C ILE A 139 2.67 -2.09 -1.06
N SER A 140 2.53 -3.32 -1.54
CA SER A 140 2.91 -3.70 -2.91
C SER A 140 2.15 -2.88 -3.95
N MET A 141 0.82 -2.77 -3.82
CA MET A 141 -0.01 -1.95 -4.72
C MET A 141 0.39 -0.47 -4.67
N PHE A 142 0.62 0.08 -3.48
CA PHE A 142 1.07 1.46 -3.31
C PHE A 142 2.43 1.73 -3.99
N SER A 143 3.43 0.86 -3.74
CA SER A 143 4.73 0.94 -4.40
C SER A 143 4.58 0.85 -5.92
N CYS A 144 3.82 -0.12 -6.43
CA CYS A 144 3.53 -0.25 -7.86
C CYS A 144 2.95 1.05 -8.44
N GLY A 145 1.98 1.67 -7.75
CA GLY A 145 1.40 2.96 -8.11
C GLY A 145 2.43 4.09 -8.21
N LEU A 146 3.38 4.18 -7.26
CA LEU A 146 4.47 5.17 -7.30
C LEU A 146 5.36 4.99 -8.54
N PHE A 147 5.77 3.76 -8.85
CA PHE A 147 6.59 3.47 -10.02
C PHE A 147 5.81 3.71 -11.33
N LEU A 148 4.52 3.38 -11.37
CA LEU A 148 3.66 3.70 -12.51
C LEU A 148 3.53 5.21 -12.72
N ALA A 149 3.29 5.98 -11.66
CA ALA A 149 3.19 7.44 -11.74
C ALA A 149 4.48 8.09 -12.26
N HIS A 150 5.65 7.53 -11.91
CA HIS A 150 6.93 8.07 -12.35
C HIS A 150 7.34 7.61 -13.76
N TYR A 151 7.21 6.31 -14.06
CA TYR A 151 7.72 5.72 -15.31
C TYR A 151 6.64 5.60 -16.40
N ALA A 152 5.44 5.13 -16.06
CA ALA A 152 4.38 4.94 -17.03
C ALA A 152 3.81 6.28 -17.54
N TYR A 153 3.94 7.37 -16.76
CA TYR A 153 3.54 8.72 -17.18
C TYR A 153 4.21 9.15 -18.50
N TRP A 154 5.49 8.85 -18.67
CA TRP A 154 6.24 9.20 -19.89
C TRP A 154 5.90 8.30 -21.07
N ASN A 155 5.39 7.10 -20.79
CA ASN A 155 5.11 6.11 -21.80
C ASN A 155 3.65 6.09 -22.27
N MET A 156 2.74 6.76 -21.56
CA MET A 156 1.32 6.84 -21.91
C MET A 156 0.97 8.06 -22.77
N SER A 157 -0.07 7.88 -23.59
CA SER A 157 -0.69 8.95 -24.36
C SER A 157 -1.35 10.01 -23.45
N ARG A 158 -1.45 11.27 -23.92
CA ARG A 158 -2.09 12.36 -23.14
C ARG A 158 -3.52 12.04 -22.70
N LYS A 159 -4.29 11.40 -23.59
CA LYS A 159 -5.68 11.03 -23.33
C LYS A 159 -5.77 9.94 -22.26
N SER A 160 -4.87 8.95 -22.29
CA SER A 160 -4.84 7.91 -21.26
C SER A 160 -4.46 8.46 -19.90
N ARG A 161 -3.46 9.35 -19.81
CA ARG A 161 -3.07 9.98 -18.54
C ARG A 161 -4.23 10.70 -17.84
N LEU A 162 -5.00 11.47 -18.61
CA LEU A 162 -6.19 12.13 -18.09
C LEU A 162 -7.25 11.10 -17.67
N GLY A 163 -7.47 10.07 -18.50
CA GLY A 163 -8.42 8.99 -18.21
C GLY A 163 -8.07 8.21 -16.93
N THR A 164 -6.81 7.83 -16.73
CA THR A 164 -6.34 7.13 -15.53
C THR A 164 -6.47 8.01 -14.30
N THR A 165 -6.09 9.28 -14.39
CA THR A 165 -6.23 10.22 -13.27
C THR A 165 -7.69 10.36 -12.85
N LEU A 166 -8.58 10.61 -13.82
CA LEU A 166 -10.01 10.73 -13.57
C LEU A 166 -10.62 9.44 -13.00
N ALA A 167 -10.19 8.28 -13.49
CA ALA A 167 -10.66 6.98 -13.01
C ALA A 167 -10.26 6.75 -11.54
N VAL A 168 -8.98 6.97 -11.20
CA VAL A 168 -8.49 6.81 -9.82
C VAL A 168 -9.14 7.80 -8.88
N GLU A 169 -9.29 9.06 -9.29
CA GLU A 169 -9.96 10.11 -8.49
C GLU A 169 -11.43 9.78 -8.24
N SER A 170 -12.15 9.30 -9.27
CA SER A 170 -13.55 8.88 -9.14
C SER A 170 -13.70 7.70 -8.19
N ILE A 171 -12.83 6.68 -8.31
CA ILE A 171 -12.83 5.52 -7.40
C ILE A 171 -12.53 5.97 -5.97
N SER A 172 -11.53 6.83 -5.77
CA SER A 172 -11.17 7.38 -4.47
C SER A 172 -12.34 8.14 -3.83
N GLY A 173 -13.03 8.99 -4.59
CA GLY A 173 -14.19 9.75 -4.09
C GLY A 173 -15.36 8.85 -3.67
N ILE A 174 -15.59 7.78 -4.43
CA ILE A 174 -16.59 6.76 -4.07
C ILE A 174 -16.17 6.02 -2.80
N SER A 175 -14.92 5.54 -2.72
CA SER A 175 -14.39 4.85 -1.53
C SER A 175 -14.43 5.73 -0.27
N GLN A 176 -14.08 7.00 -0.38
CA GLN A 176 -14.12 7.94 0.73
C GLN A 176 -15.56 8.20 1.19
N SER A 177 -16.51 8.32 0.26
CA SER A 177 -17.94 8.45 0.59
C SER A 177 -18.46 7.24 1.35
N PHE A 178 -18.06 6.02 0.95
CA PHE A 178 -18.41 4.80 1.67
C PHE A 178 -17.81 4.76 3.08
N LEU A 179 -16.55 5.16 3.25
CA LEU A 179 -15.92 5.23 4.57
C LEU A 179 -16.65 6.19 5.51
N TYR A 180 -17.07 7.37 5.03
CA TYR A 180 -17.84 8.31 5.85
C TYR A 180 -19.21 7.79 6.24
N ILE A 181 -19.92 7.14 5.30
CA ILE A 181 -21.20 6.51 5.61
C ILE A 181 -21.00 5.40 6.64
N TYR A 182 -19.97 4.57 6.49
CA TYR A 182 -19.67 3.47 7.42
C TYR A 182 -19.37 4.00 8.83
N MET A 183 -18.48 4.99 8.96
CA MET A 183 -18.16 5.61 10.25
C MET A 183 -19.36 6.34 10.88
N GLY A 184 -20.31 6.84 10.08
CA GLY A 184 -21.53 7.46 10.60
C GLY A 184 -22.60 6.46 11.04
N LEU A 185 -22.52 5.20 10.58
CA LEU A 185 -23.44 4.12 10.95
C LEU A 185 -22.92 3.25 12.09
N SER A 186 -21.59 3.12 12.24
CA SER A 186 -20.92 2.41 13.33
C SER A 186 -20.88 3.22 14.61
#